data_AF-A0A2V5WM72-F1
#
_entry.id   AF-A0A2V5WM72-F1
#
_cell.length_a   1.000
_cell.length_b   1.000
_cell.length_c   1.000
_cell.angle_alpha   90.00
_cell.angle_beta   90.00
_cell.angle_gamma   90.00
#
_symmetry.space_group_name_H-M   'P 1'
#
loop_
_entity.id
_entity.type
_entity.pdbx_description
1 polymer ?
#
loop_
_entity_poly.entity_id
_entity_poly.type
_entity_poly.pdbx_seq_one_letter_code
_entity_poly.pdbx_strand_id
1 'polypeptide(L)' 'MSEPDDKPEMRNPEKDPEDWTTGDEPMTGPQRSYLQTLCREAKEDFDDNLTKAEASKKIEELQAKTGRGKS' A
#
# COMPACT_ATOMS: atom_id res chain seq x y z
N MET A 1 -45.76 -17.94 28.71
CA MET A 1 -45.23 -16.73 28.04
C MET A 1 -43.90 -17.12 27.47
N SER A 2 -43.87 -17.46 26.18
CA SER A 2 -42.65 -17.58 25.39
C SER A 2 -42.45 -16.22 24.75
N GLU A 3 -41.43 -15.47 25.16
CA GLU A 3 -40.93 -14.34 24.38
C GLU A 3 -39.44 -14.55 24.13
N PRO A 4 -39.01 -14.46 22.86
CA PRO A 4 -37.74 -14.98 22.40
C PRO A 4 -36.59 -13.98 22.62
N ASP A 5 -35.40 -14.57 22.59
CA ASP A 5 -34.09 -13.95 22.46
C ASP A 5 -34.09 -12.86 21.36
N ASP A 6 -33.85 -11.60 21.73
CA ASP A 6 -33.48 -10.54 20.79
C ASP A 6 -32.33 -9.73 21.42
N LYS A 7 -31.15 -10.36 21.41
CA LYS A 7 -29.89 -9.64 21.56
C LYS A 7 -29.56 -9.07 20.19
N PRO A 8 -29.50 -7.74 20.00
CA PRO A 8 -28.84 -7.20 18.83
C PRO A 8 -27.35 -7.52 18.98
N GLU A 9 -26.97 -8.61 18.33
CA GLU A 9 -25.60 -8.93 17.97
C GLU A 9 -25.07 -7.72 17.21
N MET A 10 -24.47 -6.78 17.93
CA MET A 10 -23.60 -5.76 17.35
C MET A 10 -22.46 -6.54 16.72
N ARG A 11 -22.69 -7.03 15.50
CA ARG A 11 -21.68 -7.51 14.59
C ARG A 11 -20.75 -6.34 14.41
N ASN A 12 -19.69 -6.36 15.22
CA ASN A 12 -18.49 -5.61 14.95
C ASN A 12 -18.25 -5.77 13.44
N PRO A 13 -18.15 -4.68 12.66
CA PRO A 13 -17.69 -4.82 11.30
C PRO A 13 -16.23 -5.29 11.45
N GLU A 14 -16.04 -6.61 11.49
CA GLU A 14 -14.84 -7.29 11.06
C GLU A 14 -14.70 -6.90 9.60
N LYS A 15 -14.26 -5.67 9.37
CA LYS A 15 -13.77 -5.27 8.06
C LYS A 15 -12.63 -6.21 7.81
N ASP A 16 -12.82 -7.12 6.86
CA ASP A 16 -11.74 -7.91 6.30
C ASP A 16 -10.55 -6.95 6.11
N PRO A 17 -9.37 -7.24 6.68
CA PRO A 17 -8.20 -6.36 6.55
C PRO A 17 -7.79 -6.16 5.07
N GLU A 18 -8.29 -7.02 4.18
CA GLU A 18 -8.17 -6.90 2.72
C GLU A 18 -9.01 -5.74 2.12
N ASP A 19 -10.10 -5.34 2.78
CA ASP A 19 -10.96 -4.20 2.41
C ASP A 19 -10.33 -2.85 2.84
N TRP A 20 -9.23 -2.89 3.59
CA TRP A 20 -8.40 -1.71 3.86
C TRP A 20 -7.54 -1.37 2.63
N THR A 21 -8.23 -1.04 1.53
CA THR A 21 -7.80 -0.77 0.16
C THR A 21 -6.81 0.40 -0.02
N THR A 22 -6.14 0.85 1.04
CA THR A 22 -5.09 1.89 0.97
C THR A 22 -3.90 1.51 0.09
N GLY A 23 -3.84 0.25 -0.38
CA GLY A 23 -2.84 -0.22 -1.33
C GLY A 23 -3.21 -0.12 -2.81
N ASP A 24 -4.48 0.05 -3.17
CA ASP A 24 -4.92 0.13 -4.58
C ASP A 24 -5.06 1.59 -5.07
N GLU A 25 -4.91 2.56 -4.18
CA GLU A 25 -4.86 3.98 -4.55
C GLU A 25 -3.69 4.24 -5.50
N PRO A 26 -3.81 5.18 -6.46
CA PRO A 26 -2.69 5.58 -7.30
C PRO A 26 -1.53 6.10 -6.43
N MET A 27 -0.30 5.92 -6.89
CA MET A 27 0.86 6.42 -6.17
C MET A 27 0.74 7.92 -5.91
N THR A 28 1.18 8.33 -4.72
CA THR A 28 1.17 9.74 -4.34
C THR A 28 2.28 10.48 -5.10
N GLY A 29 2.09 11.78 -5.38
CA GLY A 29 3.11 12.61 -6.05
C GLY A 29 4.52 12.52 -5.43
N PRO A 30 4.67 12.48 -4.09
CA PRO A 30 5.96 12.24 -3.44
C PRO A 30 6.56 10.87 -3.75
N GLN A 31 5.77 9.79 -3.68
CA GLN A 31 6.24 8.45 -4.04
C GLN A 31 6.67 8.39 -5.50
N ARG A 32 5.89 8.98 -6.41
CA ARG A 32 6.19 9.06 -7.84
C ARG A 32 7.54 9.71 -8.11
N SER A 33 7.76 10.89 -7.51
CA SER A 33 8.99 11.68 -7.70
C SER A 33 10.22 10.94 -7.13
N TYR A 34 10.03 10.27 -5.99
CA TYR A 34 11.09 9.49 -5.36
C TYR A 34 11.43 8.23 -6.15
N LEU A 35 10.42 7.49 -6.57
CA LEU A 35 10.55 6.29 -7.40
C LEU A 35 11.24 6.61 -8.74
N GLN A 36 10.85 7.71 -9.40
CA GLN A 36 11.48 8.15 -10.65
C GLN A 36 12.99 8.42 -10.49
N THR A 37 13.38 9.03 -9.38
CA THR A 37 14.79 9.28 -9.07
C THR A 37 15.56 7.97 -8.89
N LEU A 38 14.98 7.05 -8.12
CA LEU A 38 15.56 5.72 -7.88
C LEU A 38 15.65 4.88 -9.16
N CYS A 39 14.62 4.86 -10.00
CA CYS A 39 14.64 4.18 -11.30
C CYS A 39 15.77 4.72 -12.17
N ARG A 40 15.93 6.05 -12.26
CA ARG A 40 17.00 6.68 -13.05
C ARG A 40 18.40 6.26 -12.58
N GLU A 41 18.60 6.14 -11.28
CA GLU A 41 19.90 5.76 -10.71
C GLU A 41 20.18 4.27 -10.78
N ALA A 42 19.16 3.45 -10.61
CA ALA A 42 19.22 2.01 -10.84
C ALA A 42 19.29 1.66 -12.33
N LYS A 43 19.11 2.63 -13.24
CA LYS A 43 18.91 2.45 -14.68
C LYS A 43 17.77 1.46 -14.99
N GLU A 44 16.70 1.55 -14.22
CA GLU A 44 15.47 0.77 -14.34
C GLU A 44 14.37 1.60 -15.00
N ASP A 45 13.36 0.91 -15.54
CA ASP A 45 12.18 1.56 -16.09
C ASP A 45 11.28 2.11 -14.97
N PHE A 46 10.65 3.25 -15.23
CA PHE A 46 9.75 3.90 -14.29
C PHE A 46 8.30 3.65 -14.73
N ASP A 47 7.56 2.91 -13.91
CA ASP A 47 6.14 2.66 -14.13
C ASP A 47 5.28 3.62 -13.29
N ASP A 48 4.50 4.44 -13.99
CA ASP A 48 3.60 5.42 -13.39
C ASP A 48 2.24 4.86 -12.99
N ASN A 49 1.92 3.65 -13.47
CA ASN A 49 0.65 3.00 -13.21
C ASN A 49 0.66 2.20 -11.91
N LEU A 50 1.78 2.18 -11.18
CA LEU A 50 1.86 1.50 -9.90
C LEU A 50 0.98 2.20 -8.87
N THR A 51 0.32 1.39 -8.06
CA THR A 51 -0.44 1.86 -6.91
C THR A 51 0.50 2.35 -5.82
N LYS A 52 -0.03 3.02 -4.81
CA LYS A 52 0.69 3.48 -3.63
C LYS A 52 1.43 2.35 -2.93
N ALA A 53 0.83 1.16 -2.81
CA ALA A 53 1.48 0.01 -2.21
C ALA A 53 2.62 -0.52 -3.09
N GLU A 54 2.37 -0.65 -4.40
CA GLU A 54 3.37 -1.15 -5.34
C GLU A 54 4.54 -0.17 -5.50
N ALA A 55 4.27 1.13 -5.53
CA ALA A 55 5.28 2.17 -5.53
C ALA A 55 6.14 2.13 -4.26
N SER A 56 5.54 1.95 -3.08
CA SER A 56 6.30 1.77 -1.83
C SER A 56 7.23 0.55 -1.89
N LYS A 57 6.73 -0.62 -2.33
CA LYS A 57 7.55 -1.83 -2.48
C LYS A 57 8.71 -1.61 -3.46
N LYS A 58 8.42 -0.99 -4.61
CA LYS A 58 9.42 -0.73 -5.65
C LYS A 58 10.48 0.28 -5.17
N ILE A 59 10.08 1.29 -4.40
CA ILE A 59 11.00 2.22 -3.73
C ILE A 59 11.97 1.45 -2.85
N GLU A 60 11.50 0.56 -1.97
CA GLU A 60 12.39 -0.20 -1.08
C GLU A 60 13.36 -1.11 -1.85
N GLU A 61 12.87 -1.82 -2.87
CA GLU A 61 13.70 -2.64 -3.76
C GLU A 61 14.81 -1.81 -4.41
N LEU A 62 14.46 -0.66 -4.97
CA LEU A 62 15.42 0.20 -5.65
C LEU A 62 16.37 0.88 -4.66
N GLN A 63 15.90 1.31 -3.48
CA GLN A 63 16.77 1.84 -2.42
C GLN A 63 17.81 0.82 -1.97
N ALA A 64 17.41 -0.45 -1.85
CA ALA A 64 18.33 -1.55 -1.52
C ALA A 64 19.33 -1.79 -2.65
N LYS A 65 18.89 -1.73 -3.91
CA LYS A 65 19.72 -1.89 -5.12
C LYS A 65 20.71 -0.75 -5.31
N THR A 66 20.30 0.50 -5.07
CA THR A 66 21.15 1.69 -5.18
C THR A 66 22.00 1.93 -3.92
N GLY A 67 21.79 1.17 -2.85
CA GLY A 67 22.56 1.28 -1.60
C GLY A 67 22.20 2.48 -0.72
N ARG A 68 20.98 3.04 -0.83
CA ARG A 68 20.55 4.24 -0.09
C ARG A 68 19.91 3.98 1.28
N GLY A 69 19.50 2.76 1.56
CA GLY A 69 18.83 2.38 2.81
C GLY A 69 19.74 1.77 3.89
N LYS A 70 21.07 1.77 3.68
CA LYS A 70 22.02 1.22 4.65
C LYS A 70 22.63 2.35 5.46
N SER A 71 22.10 2.57 6.67
CA SER A 71 22.81 3.24 7.77
C SER A 71 23.13 2.20 8.83
#